data_AF-A0A3D0SBU6-F1
#
_entry.id   AF-A0A3D0SBU6-F1
#
_cell.length_a   1.000
_cell.length_b   1.000
_cell.length_c   1.000
_cell.angle_alpha   90.00
_cell.angle_beta   90.00
_cell.angle_gamma   90.00
#
_symmetry.space_group_name_H-M   'P 1'
#
loop_
_entity.id
_entity.type
_entity.pdbx_description
1 polymer ?
#
loop_
_entity_poly.entity_id
_entity_poly.type
_entity_poly.pdbx_seq_one_letter_code
_entity_poly.pdbx_strand_id
1 'polypeptide(L)'
;DYAKMVFYQEDAARFERVLTYYRYLNEARQKEITQFKVSVTELEQVNAELQAKAQELTALLSDQERQQNELVARQQDRQQTLVKLRSKIASEESRIAQLRETEQALVEAIERAQRASQVPQELTGLSGEKGKLLKPASGTLRRLFGKRRQGQVRWKGIMIDGREGSSVKAIAHGRVIYSDWLRGFG
;
A
#
# COMPACT_ATOMS: atom_id res chain seq x y z
N ASP A 1 13.31 -0.78 -66.35
CA ASP A 1 14.53 -1.43 -66.88
C ASP A 1 14.62 -2.95 -66.79
N TYR A 2 13.94 -3.66 -65.87
CA TYR A 2 13.94 -5.13 -65.83
C TYR A 2 13.47 -5.80 -67.14
N ALA A 3 12.40 -5.24 -67.74
CA ALA A 3 11.84 -5.74 -68.99
C ALA A 3 12.79 -5.62 -70.20
N LYS A 4 13.75 -4.69 -70.19
CA LYS A 4 14.76 -4.55 -71.27
C LYS A 4 15.89 -5.57 -71.15
N MET A 5 16.24 -5.97 -69.92
CA MET A 5 17.26 -7.00 -69.65
C MET A 5 16.73 -8.42 -69.94
N VAL A 6 15.43 -8.66 -69.75
CA VAL A 6 14.77 -9.95 -70.04
C VAL A 6 14.78 -10.29 -71.54
N PHE A 7 14.83 -9.29 -72.42
CA PHE A 7 14.73 -9.49 -73.87
C PHE A 7 16.07 -9.52 -74.61
N TYR A 8 17.20 -9.29 -73.93
CA TYR A 8 18.54 -9.33 -74.51
C TYR A 8 19.44 -10.25 -73.67
N GLN A 9 19.65 -11.52 -74.08
CA GLN A 9 20.96 -12.18 -74.16
C GLN A 9 20.95 -13.73 -74.26
N GLU A 10 22.06 -14.21 -74.82
CA GLU A 10 22.33 -15.50 -75.46
C GLU A 10 22.74 -16.64 -74.51
N ASP A 11 22.45 -16.57 -73.20
CA ASP A 11 22.88 -17.59 -72.23
C ASP A 11 21.86 -17.82 -71.09
N ALA A 12 20.99 -18.83 -71.27
CA ALA A 12 19.88 -19.15 -70.38
C ALA A 12 20.31 -19.43 -68.92
N ALA A 13 21.51 -20.00 -68.71
CA ALA A 13 21.99 -20.37 -67.37
C ALA A 13 22.41 -19.16 -66.51
N ARG A 14 22.78 -18.04 -67.13
CA ARG A 14 23.07 -16.78 -66.41
C ARG A 14 21.78 -16.04 -66.08
N PHE A 15 20.80 -16.09 -66.97
CA PHE A 15 19.48 -15.48 -66.76
C PHE A 15 18.76 -16.09 -65.55
N GLU A 16 18.69 -17.41 -65.43
CA GLU A 16 18.04 -18.07 -64.27
C GLU A 16 18.67 -17.70 -62.92
N ARG A 17 20.01 -17.55 -62.89
CA ARG A 17 20.74 -17.13 -61.68
C ARG A 17 20.40 -15.70 -61.29
N VAL A 18 20.35 -14.78 -62.25
CA VAL A 18 19.98 -13.37 -62.02
C VAL A 18 18.53 -13.28 -61.51
N LEU A 19 17.59 -14.01 -62.11
CA LEU A 19 16.21 -14.09 -61.62
C LEU A 19 16.15 -14.59 -60.17
N THR A 20 16.94 -15.61 -59.84
CA THR A 20 17.03 -16.17 -58.49
C THR A 20 17.57 -15.16 -57.48
N TYR A 21 18.63 -14.42 -57.83
CA TYR A 21 19.17 -13.36 -56.97
C TYR A 21 18.19 -12.22 -56.75
N TYR A 22 17.46 -11.79 -57.78
CA TYR A 22 16.42 -10.77 -57.64
C TYR A 22 15.27 -11.23 -56.73
N ARG A 23 14.87 -12.51 -56.82
CA ARG A 23 13.89 -13.08 -55.89
C ARG A 23 14.39 -13.02 -54.44
N TYR A 24 15.60 -13.51 -54.16
CA TYR A 24 16.16 -13.45 -52.81
C TYR A 24 16.30 -12.02 -52.28
N LEU A 25 16.72 -11.07 -53.12
CA LEU A 25 16.82 -9.66 -52.75
C LEU A 25 15.45 -9.06 -52.44
N ASN A 26 14.42 -9.37 -53.23
CA ASN A 26 13.07 -8.88 -52.99
C ASN A 26 12.45 -9.52 -51.75
N GLU A 27 12.69 -10.81 -51.49
CA GLU A 27 12.27 -11.48 -50.26
C GLU A 27 12.93 -10.86 -49.02
N ALA A 28 14.23 -10.58 -49.07
CA ALA A 28 14.95 -9.91 -47.99
C ALA A 28 14.42 -8.48 -47.75
N ARG A 29 14.19 -7.71 -48.82
CA ARG A 29 13.56 -6.38 -48.73
C ARG A 29 12.17 -6.44 -48.13
N GLN A 30 11.35 -7.40 -48.51
CA GLN A 30 10.01 -7.56 -47.96
C GLN A 30 10.04 -7.91 -46.47
N LYS A 31 11.01 -8.74 -46.04
CA LYS A 31 11.23 -9.06 -44.63
C LYS A 31 11.62 -7.81 -43.84
N GLU A 32 12.58 -7.03 -44.32
CA GLU A 32 13.00 -5.78 -43.68
C GLU A 32 11.85 -4.77 -43.55
N ILE A 33 11.06 -4.57 -44.60
CA ILE A 33 9.88 -3.69 -44.55
C ILE A 33 8.86 -4.19 -43.51
N THR A 34 8.65 -5.51 -43.45
CA THR A 34 7.71 -6.11 -42.48
C THR A 34 8.21 -5.92 -41.05
N GLN A 35 9.50 -6.18 -40.80
CA GLN A 35 10.10 -5.98 -39.49
C GLN A 35 10.07 -4.51 -39.07
N PHE A 36 10.42 -3.59 -39.99
CA PHE A 36 10.34 -2.16 -39.74
C PHE A 36 8.91 -1.72 -39.36
N LYS A 37 7.88 -2.22 -40.07
CA LYS A 37 6.48 -1.94 -39.73
C LYS A 37 6.12 -2.43 -38.32
N VAL A 38 6.57 -3.63 -37.93
CA VAL A 38 6.36 -4.15 -36.57
C VAL A 38 7.02 -3.23 -35.55
N SER A 39 8.29 -2.84 -35.76
CA SER A 39 8.99 -1.95 -34.83
C SER A 39 8.33 -0.56 -34.71
N VAL A 40 7.76 -0.02 -35.81
CA VAL A 40 6.99 1.23 -35.75
C VAL A 40 5.75 1.05 -34.88
N THR A 41 4.99 -0.04 -35.05
CA THR A 41 3.80 -0.30 -34.23
C THR A 41 4.14 -0.53 -32.75
N GLU A 42 5.24 -1.23 -32.45
CA GLU A 42 5.72 -1.39 -31.07
C GLU A 42 6.12 -0.06 -30.46
N LEU A 43 6.82 0.80 -31.22
CA LEU A 43 7.22 2.12 -30.76
C LEU A 43 6.01 3.03 -30.47
N GLU A 44 4.99 2.98 -31.32
CA GLU A 44 3.74 3.71 -31.10
C GLU A 44 3.02 3.23 -29.82
N GLN A 45 2.96 1.91 -29.59
CA GLN A 45 2.38 1.35 -28.38
C GLN A 45 3.16 1.77 -27.11
N VAL A 46 4.49 1.65 -27.13
CA VAL A 46 5.34 2.03 -26.00
C VAL A 46 5.22 3.53 -25.69
N ASN A 47 5.14 4.38 -26.71
CA ASN A 47 4.92 5.81 -26.50
C ASN A 47 3.56 6.12 -25.88
N ALA A 48 2.50 5.41 -26.29
CA ALA A 48 1.18 5.55 -25.67
C ALA A 48 1.18 5.10 -24.20
N GLU A 49 1.82 3.98 -23.89
CA GLU A 49 1.99 3.49 -22.51
C GLU A 49 2.81 4.47 -21.66
N LEU A 50 3.90 5.02 -22.21
CA LEU A 50 4.74 6.01 -21.54
C LEU A 50 3.94 7.28 -21.20
N GLN A 51 3.12 7.77 -22.13
CA GLN A 51 2.26 8.93 -21.91
C GLN A 51 1.23 8.66 -20.81
N ALA A 52 0.59 7.48 -20.82
CA ALA A 52 -0.34 7.08 -19.76
C ALA A 52 0.35 7.01 -18.39
N LYS A 53 1.57 6.45 -18.32
CA LYS A 53 2.36 6.40 -17.08
C LYS A 53 2.81 7.77 -16.58
N ALA A 54 3.15 8.69 -17.49
CA ALA A 54 3.47 10.07 -17.11
C ALA A 54 2.27 10.79 -16.50
N GLN A 55 1.06 10.58 -17.04
CA GLN A 55 -0.17 11.14 -16.48
C GLN A 55 -0.50 10.54 -15.11
N GLU A 56 -0.39 9.21 -14.97
CA GLU A 56 -0.57 8.51 -13.68
C GLU A 56 0.39 9.04 -12.61
N LEU A 57 1.67 9.20 -12.95
CA LEU A 57 2.68 9.72 -12.03
C LEU A 57 2.38 11.16 -11.59
N THR A 58 1.95 12.01 -12.52
CA THR A 58 1.60 13.41 -12.20
C THR A 58 0.40 13.48 -11.25
N ALA A 59 -0.61 12.64 -11.46
CA ALA A 59 -1.76 12.55 -10.56
C ALA A 59 -1.36 12.05 -9.16
N LEU A 60 -0.47 11.04 -9.09
CA LEU A 60 0.02 10.50 -7.83
C LEU A 60 0.84 11.53 -7.04
N LEU A 61 1.69 12.31 -7.71
CA LEU A 61 2.46 13.39 -7.08
C LEU A 61 1.54 14.46 -6.49
N SER A 62 0.52 14.88 -7.23
CA SER A 62 -0.46 15.86 -6.73
C SER A 62 -1.24 15.33 -5.52
N ASP A 63 -1.63 14.05 -5.52
CA ASP A 63 -2.29 13.43 -4.38
C ASP A 63 -1.36 13.36 -3.16
N GLN A 64 -0.10 12.98 -3.37
CA GLN A 64 0.91 12.92 -2.31
C GLN A 64 1.15 14.29 -1.67
N GLU A 65 1.27 15.37 -2.47
CA GLU A 65 1.42 16.73 -1.95
C GLU A 65 0.20 17.17 -1.13
N ARG A 66 -1.02 16.86 -1.60
CA ARG A 66 -2.25 17.13 -0.85
C ARG A 66 -2.26 16.40 0.48
N GLN A 67 -1.97 15.09 0.48
CA GLN A 67 -1.92 14.28 1.70
C GLN A 67 -0.87 14.80 2.69
N GLN A 68 0.30 15.22 2.20
CA GLN A 68 1.34 15.81 3.03
C GLN A 68 0.87 17.12 3.69
N ASN A 69 0.26 18.01 2.92
CA ASN A 69 -0.24 19.28 3.44
C ASN A 69 -1.36 19.07 4.48
N GLU A 70 -2.29 18.15 4.22
CA GLU A 70 -3.32 17.77 5.19
C GLU A 70 -2.73 17.18 6.46
N LEU A 71 -1.71 16.31 6.34
CA LEU A 71 -1.03 15.73 7.49
C LEU A 71 -0.36 16.81 8.36
N VAL A 72 0.35 17.75 7.74
CA VAL A 72 1.02 18.85 8.46
C VAL A 72 -0.01 19.74 9.16
N ALA A 73 -1.11 20.11 8.49
CA ALA A 73 -2.18 20.90 9.10
C ALA A 73 -2.78 20.17 10.32
N ARG A 74 -3.11 18.88 10.18
CA ARG A 74 -3.64 18.07 11.28
C ARG A 74 -2.65 17.94 12.44
N GLN A 75 -1.35 17.84 12.17
CA GLN A 75 -0.32 17.81 13.21
C GLN A 75 -0.26 19.13 13.99
N GLN A 76 -0.36 20.27 13.30
CA GLN A 76 -0.39 21.59 13.94
C GLN A 76 -1.64 21.76 14.82
N ASP A 77 -2.81 21.40 14.31
CA ASP A 77 -4.08 21.44 15.06
C ASP A 77 -4.03 20.53 16.30
N ARG A 78 -3.46 19.33 16.15
CA ARG A 78 -3.25 18.40 17.26
C ARG A 78 -2.36 19.03 18.33
N GLN A 79 -1.25 19.66 17.95
CA GLN A 79 -0.33 20.30 18.89
C GLN A 79 -1.01 21.41 19.69
N GLN A 80 -1.78 22.28 19.02
CA GLN A 80 -2.54 23.34 19.70
C GLN A 80 -3.60 22.77 20.66
N THR A 81 -4.29 21.72 20.23
CA THR A 81 -5.32 21.05 21.04
C THR A 81 -4.70 20.37 22.27
N LEU A 82 -3.53 19.74 22.13
CA LEU A 82 -2.81 19.12 23.25
C LEU A 82 -2.37 20.14 24.30
N VAL A 83 -1.95 21.34 23.89
CA VAL A 83 -1.61 22.43 24.83
C VAL A 83 -2.85 22.86 25.62
N LYS A 84 -3.99 23.08 24.96
CA LYS A 84 -5.27 23.42 25.60
C LYS A 84 -5.78 22.30 26.52
N LEU A 85 -5.53 21.04 26.18
CA LEU A 85 -5.95 19.90 26.99
C LEU A 85 -5.08 19.74 28.24
N ARG A 86 -3.76 19.94 28.14
CA ARG A 86 -2.85 19.87 29.29
C ARG A 86 -3.18 20.89 30.38
N SER A 87 -3.63 22.10 30.00
CA SER A 87 -4.04 23.10 31.00
C SER A 87 -5.35 22.75 31.71
N LYS A 88 -6.23 21.95 31.10
CA LYS A 88 -7.49 21.48 31.71
C LYS A 88 -7.31 20.27 32.64
N ILE A 89 -6.34 19.38 32.37
CA ILE A 89 -6.10 18.15 33.15
C ILE A 89 -4.99 18.40 34.19
N ALA A 90 -5.15 19.45 35.00
CA ALA A 90 -4.16 19.81 36.02
C ALA A 90 -4.35 19.01 37.32
N SER A 91 -5.59 18.63 37.68
CA SER A 91 -5.87 17.96 38.96
C SER A 91 -5.79 16.44 38.86
N GLU A 92 -5.28 15.80 39.90
CA GLU A 92 -5.16 14.33 40.01
C GLU A 92 -6.53 13.63 39.95
N GLU A 93 -7.54 14.21 40.58
CA GLU A 93 -8.92 13.69 40.60
C GLU A 93 -9.56 13.69 39.21
N SER A 94 -9.38 14.76 38.43
CA SER A 94 -9.89 14.83 37.05
C SER A 94 -9.27 13.76 36.17
N ARG A 95 -7.98 13.43 36.39
CA ARG A 95 -7.29 12.39 35.62
C ARG A 95 -7.81 11.00 35.95
N ILE A 96 -8.08 10.71 37.23
CA ILE A 96 -8.67 9.42 37.64
C ILE A 96 -10.09 9.27 37.07
N ALA A 97 -10.91 10.32 37.14
CA ALA A 97 -12.27 10.31 36.57
C ALA A 97 -12.22 10.05 35.06
N GLN A 98 -11.35 10.75 34.34
CA GLN A 98 -11.17 10.56 32.91
C GLN A 98 -10.71 9.14 32.56
N LEU A 99 -9.79 8.55 33.33
CA LEU A 99 -9.35 7.17 33.09
C LEU A 99 -10.52 6.17 33.19
N ARG A 100 -11.42 6.35 34.15
CA ARG A 100 -12.61 5.49 34.31
C ARG A 100 -13.60 5.68 33.16
N GLU A 101 -13.87 6.93 32.76
CA GLU A 101 -14.74 7.24 31.63
C GLU A 101 -14.20 6.61 30.33
N THR A 102 -12.89 6.72 30.08
CA THR A 102 -12.26 6.11 28.89
C THR A 102 -12.31 4.59 28.92
N GLU A 103 -12.24 3.96 30.09
CA GLU A 103 -12.39 2.50 30.24
C GLU A 103 -13.83 2.07 29.87
N GLN A 104 -14.84 2.78 30.34
CA GLN A 104 -16.25 2.51 30.01
C GLN A 104 -16.51 2.68 28.51
N ALA A 105 -16.05 3.79 27.91
CA ALA A 105 -16.19 4.04 26.49
C ALA A 105 -15.55 2.94 25.62
N LEU A 106 -14.41 2.39 26.05
CA LEU A 106 -13.76 1.26 25.37
C LEU A 106 -14.63 0.00 25.40
N VAL A 107 -15.17 -0.35 26.56
CA VAL A 107 -16.05 -1.52 26.70
C VAL A 107 -17.28 -1.38 25.80
N GLU A 108 -17.94 -0.22 25.83
CA GLU A 108 -19.12 0.05 25.00
C GLU A 108 -18.80 0.00 23.50
N ALA A 109 -17.64 0.51 23.08
CA ALA A 109 -17.21 0.45 21.68
C ALA A 109 -17.00 -1.00 21.23
N ILE A 110 -16.36 -1.83 22.07
CA ILE A 110 -16.15 -3.26 21.79
C ILE A 110 -17.49 -4.00 21.72
N GLU A 111 -18.41 -3.75 22.66
CA GLU A 111 -19.73 -4.40 22.66
C GLU A 111 -20.57 -4.00 21.44
N ARG A 112 -20.51 -2.74 21.01
CA ARG A 112 -21.16 -2.30 19.77
C ARG A 112 -20.54 -2.96 18.54
N ALA A 113 -19.20 -3.03 18.48
CA ALA A 113 -18.49 -3.70 17.41
C ALA A 113 -18.82 -5.20 17.32
N GLN A 114 -18.92 -5.87 18.47
CA GLN A 114 -19.32 -7.28 18.55
C GLN A 114 -20.76 -7.50 18.05
N ARG A 115 -21.71 -6.65 18.47
CA ARG A 115 -23.11 -6.73 18.01
C ARG A 115 -23.27 -6.47 16.51
N ALA A 116 -22.50 -5.53 15.97
CA ALA A 116 -22.50 -5.24 14.54
C ALA A 116 -21.84 -6.34 13.71
N SER A 117 -20.96 -7.15 14.32
CA SER A 117 -20.28 -8.25 13.65
C SER A 117 -21.21 -9.45 13.48
N GLN A 118 -21.92 -9.53 12.35
CA GLN A 118 -22.81 -10.65 11.99
C GLN A 118 -22.04 -11.89 11.49
N VAL A 119 -21.14 -12.48 12.29
CA VAL A 119 -20.19 -13.49 11.76
C VAL A 119 -20.32 -14.87 12.43
N PRO A 120 -20.74 -15.91 11.68
CA PRO A 120 -20.70 -17.31 12.08
C PRO A 120 -19.34 -17.92 11.72
N GLN A 121 -18.26 -17.45 12.35
CA GLN A 121 -16.94 -18.08 12.22
C GLN A 121 -16.51 -18.59 13.60
N GLU A 122 -16.43 -19.91 13.75
CA GLU A 122 -15.91 -20.52 14.97
C GLU A 122 -14.41 -20.21 15.08
N LEU A 123 -14.08 -19.18 15.85
CA LEU A 123 -12.73 -18.94 16.32
C LEU A 123 -12.54 -19.79 17.59
N THR A 124 -11.54 -20.65 17.59
CA THR A 124 -11.16 -21.51 18.74
C THR A 124 -10.59 -20.72 19.93
N GLY A 125 -10.46 -19.39 19.78
CA GLY A 125 -9.94 -18.48 20.80
C GLY A 125 -8.41 -18.51 20.92
N LEU A 126 -7.88 -17.79 21.92
CA LEU A 126 -6.43 -17.68 22.15
C LEU A 126 -5.90 -18.65 23.22
N SER A 127 -6.77 -19.41 23.87
CA SER A 127 -6.41 -20.27 25.01
C SER A 127 -5.38 -21.35 24.64
N GLY A 128 -5.49 -21.94 23.44
CA GLY A 128 -4.54 -22.95 22.94
C GLY A 128 -3.18 -22.39 22.52
N GLU A 129 -3.10 -21.07 22.30
CA GLU A 129 -1.89 -20.38 21.83
C GLU A 129 -1.08 -19.76 22.98
N LYS A 130 -1.41 -20.09 24.23
CA LYS A 130 -0.71 -19.56 25.41
C LYS A 130 0.80 -19.84 25.30
N GLY A 131 1.59 -18.77 25.31
CA GLY A 131 3.05 -18.83 25.19
C GLY A 131 3.61 -18.94 23.77
N LYS A 132 2.75 -19.13 22.76
CA LYS A 132 3.12 -19.23 21.33
C LYS A 132 2.79 -17.96 20.52
N LEU A 133 2.05 -17.02 21.12
CA LEU A 133 1.63 -15.78 20.47
C LEU A 133 2.82 -14.92 20.04
N LEU A 134 2.69 -14.33 18.85
CA LEU A 134 3.67 -13.39 18.33
C LEU A 134 3.63 -12.07 19.11
N LYS A 135 4.77 -11.37 19.16
CA LYS A 135 4.82 -10.01 19.69
C LYS A 135 4.15 -9.05 18.69
N PRO A 136 3.18 -8.22 19.12
CA PRO A 136 2.44 -7.35 18.20
C PRO A 136 3.26 -6.19 17.64
N ALA A 137 4.29 -5.74 18.37
CA ALA A 137 5.16 -4.65 17.96
C ALA A 137 6.61 -4.94 18.40
N SER A 138 7.56 -4.39 17.66
CA SER A 138 8.95 -4.32 18.10
C SER A 138 9.11 -3.15 19.08
N GLY A 139 10.00 -3.31 20.08
CA GLY A 139 10.22 -2.28 21.08
C GLY A 139 10.49 -2.81 22.48
N THR A 140 10.50 -1.90 23.45
CA THR A 140 10.75 -2.22 24.86
C THR A 140 9.45 -2.23 25.66
N LEU A 141 9.29 -3.24 26.52
CA LEU A 141 8.10 -3.38 27.36
C LEU A 141 8.17 -2.40 28.53
N ARG A 142 7.29 -1.38 28.54
CA ARG A 142 7.33 -0.28 29.51
C ARG A 142 6.32 -0.41 30.64
N ARG A 143 5.14 -0.98 30.36
CA ARG A 143 4.06 -1.18 31.34
C ARG A 143 3.53 -2.59 31.23
N LEU A 144 3.24 -3.16 32.40
CA LEU A 144 2.69 -4.51 32.53
C LEU A 144 1.24 -4.45 32.99
N PHE A 145 0.47 -5.43 32.54
CA PHE A 145 -0.89 -5.65 33.00
C PHE A 145 -0.96 -5.72 34.53
N GLY A 146 -2.01 -5.14 35.12
CA GLY A 146 -2.30 -5.18 36.55
C GLY A 146 -1.44 -4.26 37.43
N LYS A 147 -0.37 -3.66 36.89
CA LYS A 147 0.44 -2.67 37.64
C LYS A 147 -0.35 -1.38 37.86
N ARG A 148 -0.01 -0.64 38.92
CA ARG A 148 -0.64 0.64 39.25
C ARG A 148 -0.36 1.65 38.14
N ARG A 149 -1.41 2.30 37.62
CA ARG A 149 -1.33 3.37 36.62
C ARG A 149 -1.36 4.73 37.30
N GLN A 150 -2.42 5.01 38.04
CA GLN A 150 -2.62 6.28 38.76
C GLN A 150 -3.71 6.12 39.82
N GLY A 151 -3.52 6.67 41.02
CA GLY A 151 -4.45 6.43 42.13
C GLY A 151 -4.70 4.93 42.32
N GLN A 152 -5.97 4.53 42.36
CA GLN A 152 -6.39 3.12 42.45
C GLN A 152 -6.51 2.42 41.07
N VAL A 153 -6.33 3.14 39.95
CA VAL A 153 -6.45 2.60 38.59
C VAL A 153 -5.24 1.74 38.23
N ARG A 154 -5.49 0.58 37.61
CA ARG A 154 -4.46 -0.37 37.15
C ARG A 154 -4.43 -0.46 35.63
N TRP A 155 -3.29 -0.82 35.07
CA TRP A 155 -3.12 -1.10 33.64
C TRP A 155 -3.95 -2.33 33.22
N LYS A 156 -4.76 -2.20 32.17
CA LYS A 156 -5.57 -3.27 31.58
C LYS A 156 -4.90 -3.97 30.39
N GLY A 157 -3.62 -3.65 30.14
CA GLY A 157 -2.84 -4.21 29.06
C GLY A 157 -1.35 -3.96 29.26
N ILE A 158 -0.56 -4.25 28.24
CA ILE A 158 0.87 -3.94 28.18
C ILE A 158 1.11 -2.69 27.33
N MET A 159 2.22 -2.00 27.59
CA MET A 159 2.69 -0.89 26.74
C MET A 159 4.08 -1.24 26.22
N ILE A 160 4.22 -1.24 24.89
CA ILE A 160 5.48 -1.47 24.19
C ILE A 160 5.88 -0.15 23.54
N ASP A 161 7.03 0.41 23.94
CA ASP A 161 7.58 1.62 23.33
C ASP A 161 8.28 1.22 22.03
N GLY A 162 7.69 1.61 20.89
CA GLY A 162 8.20 1.39 19.54
C GLY A 162 8.55 2.70 18.83
N ARG A 163 9.13 2.60 17.62
CA ARG A 163 9.34 3.77 16.76
C ARG A 163 8.03 4.17 16.10
N GLU A 164 7.77 5.47 15.98
CA GLU A 164 6.62 5.97 15.22
C GLU A 164 6.69 5.48 13.76
N GLY A 165 5.53 5.10 13.20
CA GLY A 165 5.44 4.50 11.87
C GLY A 165 5.85 3.01 11.78
N SER A 166 6.33 2.40 12.87
CA SER A 166 6.59 0.96 12.88
C SER A 166 5.31 0.13 12.76
N SER A 167 5.37 -0.96 11.99
CA SER A 167 4.19 -1.80 11.74
C SER A 167 3.75 -2.57 12.99
N VAL A 168 2.43 -2.60 13.23
CA VAL A 168 1.79 -3.44 14.25
C VAL A 168 1.24 -4.70 13.59
N LYS A 169 1.61 -5.87 14.12
CA LYS A 169 1.24 -7.18 13.58
C LYS A 169 0.17 -7.84 14.44
N ALA A 170 -0.71 -8.61 13.79
CA ALA A 170 -1.65 -9.47 14.49
C ALA A 170 -0.91 -10.55 15.29
N ILE A 171 -1.32 -10.77 16.54
CA ILE A 171 -0.71 -11.76 17.44
C ILE A 171 -1.10 -13.21 17.09
N ALA A 172 -2.23 -13.37 16.40
CA ALA A 172 -2.83 -14.63 15.98
C ALA A 172 -3.80 -14.37 14.81
N HIS A 173 -4.27 -15.43 14.16
CA HIS A 173 -5.33 -15.35 13.16
C HIS A 173 -6.63 -14.84 13.78
N GLY A 174 -7.34 -13.97 13.06
CA GLY A 174 -8.58 -13.37 13.53
C GLY A 174 -9.17 -12.41 12.51
N ARG A 175 -10.14 -11.61 12.96
CA ARG A 175 -10.83 -10.60 12.16
C ARG A 175 -10.84 -9.27 12.89
N VAL A 176 -10.64 -8.18 12.16
CA VAL A 176 -10.78 -6.83 12.68
C VAL A 176 -12.27 -6.51 12.84
N ILE A 177 -12.71 -6.25 14.06
CA ILE A 177 -14.09 -5.83 14.36
C ILE A 177 -14.19 -4.33 14.71
N TYR A 178 -13.05 -3.67 14.98
CA TYR A 178 -12.98 -2.25 15.35
C TYR A 178 -11.64 -1.64 14.91
N SER A 179 -11.65 -0.42 14.35
CA SER A 179 -10.44 0.29 13.87
C SER A 179 -10.53 1.82 13.98
N ASP A 180 -11.37 2.32 14.87
CA ASP A 180 -11.61 3.77 15.02
C ASP A 180 -10.86 4.35 16.23
N TRP A 181 -10.84 5.69 16.32
CA TRP A 181 -10.20 6.41 17.41
C TRP A 181 -11.01 6.31 18.71
N LEU A 182 -10.31 6.07 19.82
CA LEU A 182 -10.90 6.04 21.15
C LEU A 182 -10.09 6.88 22.13
N ARG A 183 -10.78 7.81 22.79
CA ARG A 183 -10.16 8.77 23.72
C ARG A 183 -9.34 8.04 24.79
N GLY A 184 -8.06 8.37 24.89
CA GLY A 184 -7.14 7.79 25.89
C GLY A 184 -6.45 6.49 25.45
N PHE A 185 -6.77 5.98 24.25
CA PHE A 185 -6.14 4.80 23.64
C PHE A 185 -5.52 5.09 22.25
N GLY A 186 -5.71 6.30 21.72
CA GLY A 186 -5.03 6.87 20.55
C GLY A 186 -4.89 8.38 20.65
#